data_AF-W9GFJ1-F1
#
_entry.id   AF-W9GFJ1-F1
#
_cell.length_a   1.000
_cell.length_b   1.000
_cell.length_c   1.000
_cell.angle_alpha   90.00
_cell.angle_beta   90.00
_cell.angle_gamma   90.00
#
_symmetry.space_group_name_H-M   'P 1'
#
loop_
_entity.id
_entity.type
_entity.pdbx_description
1 polymer ?
#
loop_
_entity_poly.entity_id
_entity_poly.type
_entity_poly.pdbx_seq_one_letter_code
_entity_poly.pdbx_strand_id
1 'polypeptide(L)' 'MTSHQGRLSRDVVESLTLDTEPWLSCEECFDLMDSYAEAVVAGTEPRRRHDMEVHLRACPACFQEVESLVALLQQDSAD' A
#
# COMPACT_ATOMS: atom_id res chain seq x y z
N MET A 1 -10.30 -30.63 12.90
CA MET A 1 -10.11 -29.17 12.82
C MET A 1 -9.57 -28.71 14.16
N THR A 2 -8.26 -28.57 14.30
CA THR A 2 -7.62 -28.10 15.53
C THR A 2 -7.72 -26.58 15.60
N SER A 3 -8.48 -26.07 16.57
CA SER A 3 -8.65 -24.65 16.84
C SER A 3 -7.32 -24.06 17.34
N HIS A 4 -6.69 -23.20 16.55
CA HIS A 4 -5.54 -22.41 17.00
C HIS A 4 -6.04 -21.23 17.84
N GLN A 5 -6.25 -21.44 19.14
CA GLN A 5 -6.63 -20.37 20.09
C GLN A 5 -5.40 -19.60 20.58
N GLY A 6 -4.64 -19.03 19.65
CA GLY A 6 -3.59 -18.05 19.98
C GLY A 6 -4.23 -16.70 20.27
N ARG A 7 -3.84 -16.04 21.36
CA ARG A 7 -4.20 -14.63 21.57
C ARG A 7 -3.53 -13.77 20.48
N LEU A 8 -4.30 -12.88 19.86
CA LEU A 8 -3.73 -11.89 18.94
C LEU A 8 -2.83 -10.92 19.72
N SER A 9 -1.71 -10.52 19.12
CA SER A 9 -0.90 -9.45 19.66
C SER A 9 -1.68 -8.13 19.58
N ARG A 10 -1.27 -7.15 20.40
CA ARG A 10 -1.87 -5.81 20.38
C ARG A 10 -1.77 -5.18 18.98
N ASP A 11 -0.62 -5.30 18.35
CA ASP A 11 -0.37 -4.71 17.03
C ASP A 11 -1.29 -5.29 15.95
N VAL A 12 -1.56 -6.61 16.01
CA VAL A 12 -2.50 -7.26 15.08
C VAL A 12 -3.93 -6.79 15.33
N VAL A 13 -4.32 -6.58 16.59
CA VAL A 13 -5.65 -6.04 16.91
C VAL A 13 -5.77 -4.60 16.39
N GLU A 14 -4.76 -3.77 16.60
CA GLU A 14 -4.74 -2.38 16.13
C GLU A 14 -4.78 -2.30 14.59
N SER A 15 -4.09 -3.21 13.88
CA SER A 15 -4.12 -3.23 12.41
C SER A 15 -5.50 -3.58 11.84
N LEU A 16 -6.30 -4.37 12.55
CA LEU A 16 -7.65 -4.75 12.12
C LEU A 16 -8.67 -3.61 12.26
N THR A 17 -8.35 -2.58 13.05
CA THR A 17 -9.20 -1.41 13.29
C THR A 17 -8.56 -0.13 12.77
N LEU A 18 -7.67 -0.24 11.78
CA LEU A 18 -6.99 0.88 11.17
C LEU A 18 -8.01 1.89 10.63
N ASP A 19 -7.78 3.17 10.94
CA ASP A 19 -8.51 4.25 10.31
C ASP A 19 -8.09 4.33 8.83
N THR A 20 -9.09 4.34 7.97
CA THR A 20 -8.92 4.33 6.50
C THR A 20 -9.37 5.63 5.86
N GLU A 21 -9.46 6.71 6.65
CA GLU A 21 -9.79 8.04 6.15
C GLU A 21 -8.52 8.86 5.85
N PRO A 22 -8.46 9.57 4.70
CA PRO A 22 -9.45 9.61 3.62
C PRO A 22 -9.60 8.29 2.86
N TRP A 23 -10.85 7.91 2.60
CA TRP A 23 -11.15 6.66 1.94
C TRP A 23 -10.74 6.68 0.47
N LEU A 24 -10.13 5.57 0.04
CA LEU A 24 -9.75 5.25 -1.33
C LEU A 24 -10.06 3.77 -1.56
N SER A 25 -10.78 3.45 -2.64
CA SER A 25 -11.04 2.07 -3.02
C SER A 25 -9.81 1.38 -3.63
N CYS A 26 -9.80 0.04 -3.67
CA CYS A 26 -8.75 -0.71 -4.38
C CYS A 26 -8.71 -0.38 -5.88
N GLU A 27 -9.88 -0.12 -6.50
CA GLU A 27 -9.96 0.25 -7.91
C GLU A 27 -9.33 1.62 -8.17
N GLU A 28 -9.69 2.63 -7.37
CA GLU A 28 -9.05 3.95 -7.49
C GLU A 28 -7.55 3.91 -7.16
N CYS A 29 -7.14 3.07 -6.20
CA CYS A 29 -5.72 2.83 -5.92
C CYS A 29 -5.00 2.24 -7.15
N PHE A 30 -5.63 1.29 -7.85
CA PHE A 30 -5.07 0.67 -9.04
C PHE A 30 -4.94 1.70 -10.18
N ASP A 31 -5.96 2.54 -10.39
CA ASP A 31 -5.94 3.61 -11.40
C ASP A 31 -4.80 4.64 -11.15
N LEU A 32 -4.40 4.83 -9.89
CA LEU A 32 -3.34 5.76 -9.50
C LEU A 32 -1.95 5.11 -9.44
N MET A 33 -1.88 3.78 -9.46
CA MET A 33 -0.70 2.99 -9.07
C MET A 33 0.55 3.34 -9.86
N ASP A 34 0.44 3.40 -11.20
CA ASP A 34 1.56 3.71 -12.08
C ASP A 34 2.13 5.10 -11.77
N SER A 35 1.27 6.11 -11.76
CA SER A 35 1.68 7.50 -11.49
C SER A 35 2.25 7.68 -10.08
N TYR A 36 1.77 6.89 -9.11
CA TYR A 36 2.29 6.90 -7.75
C TYR A 36 3.70 6.29 -7.70
N ALA A 37 3.89 5.13 -8.32
CA ALA A 37 5.19 4.44 -8.34
C ALA A 37 6.25 5.27 -9.09
N GLU A 38 5.91 5.84 -10.24
CA GLU A 38 6.77 6.77 -10.99
C GLU A 38 7.18 7.97 -10.13
N ALA A 39 6.22 8.60 -9.45
CA ALA A 39 6.49 9.75 -8.60
C ALA A 39 7.42 9.39 -7.44
N VAL A 40 7.22 8.23 -6.81
CA VAL A 40 8.08 7.69 -5.75
C VAL A 40 9.50 7.49 -6.23
N VAL A 41 9.69 6.84 -7.39
CA VAL A 41 11.03 6.60 -7.96
C VAL A 41 11.71 7.92 -8.35
N ALA A 42 10.96 8.86 -8.92
CA ALA A 42 11.47 10.18 -9.28
C ALA A 42 11.74 11.11 -8.07
N GLY A 43 11.35 10.71 -6.85
CA GLY A 43 11.45 11.56 -5.65
C GLY A 43 10.54 12.79 -5.71
N THR A 44 9.42 12.69 -6.43
CA THR A 44 8.43 13.76 -6.59
C THR A 44 7.16 13.45 -5.80
N GLU A 45 6.29 14.45 -5.62
CA GLU A 45 5.05 14.31 -4.86
C GLU A 45 3.97 13.56 -5.68
N PRO A 46 3.51 12.38 -5.24
CA PRO A 46 2.44 11.64 -5.92
C PRO A 46 1.09 12.36 -5.85
N ARG A 47 0.24 12.15 -6.86
CA ARG A 47 -1.17 12.56 -6.78
C ARG A 47 -1.87 11.81 -5.66
N ARG A 48 -2.71 12.52 -4.88
CA ARG A 48 -3.46 11.94 -3.76
C ARG A 48 -2.56 11.15 -2.80
N ARG A 49 -1.32 11.62 -2.56
CA ARG A 49 -0.32 10.94 -1.71
C ARG A 49 -0.90 10.46 -0.39
N HIS A 50 -1.65 11.32 0.30
CA HIS A 50 -2.23 10.97 1.58
C HIS A 50 -3.20 9.79 1.50
N ASP A 51 -4.15 9.85 0.56
CA ASP A 51 -5.17 8.82 0.33
C ASP A 51 -4.52 7.47 -0.06
N MET A 52 -3.51 7.51 -0.94
CA MET A 52 -2.71 6.35 -1.33
C MET A 52 -1.97 5.75 -0.13
N GLU A 53 -1.28 6.57 0.68
CA GLU A 53 -0.56 6.10 1.87
C GLU A 53 -1.48 5.45 2.91
N VAL A 54 -2.68 6.02 3.10
CA VAL A 54 -3.70 5.46 4.00
C VAL A 54 -4.16 4.10 3.49
N HIS A 55 -4.49 4.01 2.19
CA HIS A 55 -4.93 2.76 1.59
C HIS A 55 -3.84 1.67 1.61
N LEU A 56 -2.62 2.00 1.21
CA LEU A 56 -1.51 1.04 1.15
C LEU A 56 -1.12 0.53 2.55
N ARG A 57 -1.35 1.31 3.61
CA ARG A 57 -1.19 0.82 4.99
C ARG A 57 -2.29 -0.17 5.39
N ALA A 58 -3.50 0.00 4.86
CA ALA A 58 -4.66 -0.82 5.21
C ALA A 58 -4.86 -2.05 4.30
N CYS A 59 -4.30 -2.05 3.08
CA CYS A 59 -4.46 -3.09 2.08
C CYS A 59 -3.11 -3.72 1.71
N PRO A 60 -2.73 -4.85 2.34
CA PRO A 60 -1.46 -5.52 2.05
C PRO A 60 -1.28 -5.93 0.58
N ALA A 61 -2.38 -6.30 -0.10
CA ALA A 61 -2.33 -6.67 -1.51
C ALA A 61 -1.88 -5.47 -2.37
N CYS A 62 -2.54 -4.32 -2.25
CA CYS A 62 -2.16 -3.12 -3.00
C CYS A 62 -0.76 -2.63 -2.64
N PHE A 63 -0.33 -2.77 -1.38
CA PHE A 63 1.04 -2.46 -0.95
C PHE A 63 2.08 -3.30 -1.71
N GLN A 64 1.87 -4.62 -1.79
CA GLN A 64 2.78 -5.53 -2.48
C GLN A 64 2.89 -5.23 -3.98
N GLU A 65 1.78 -4.88 -4.62
CA GLU A 65 1.76 -4.49 -6.04
C GLU A 65 2.58 -3.20 -6.27
N VAL A 66 2.37 -2.17 -5.45
CA VAL A 66 3.15 -0.91 -5.53
C VAL A 66 4.64 -1.16 -5.28
N GLU A 67 4.99 -1.94 -4.25
CA GLU A 67 6.39 -2.26 -3.93
C GLU A 67 7.08 -2.98 -5.10
N SER A 68 6.38 -3.94 -5.71
CA SER A 68 6.88 -4.67 -6.89
C SER A 68 7.10 -3.73 -8.08
N LEU A 69 6.14 -2.84 -8.35
CA LEU A 69 6.25 -1.88 -9.45
C LEU A 69 7.39 -0.88 -9.23
N VAL A 70 7.55 -0.34 -8.01
CA VAL A 70 8.66 0.55 -7.66
C VAL A 70 10.01 -0.15 -7.86
N ALA A 71 10.13 -1.41 -7.43
CA ALA A 71 11.35 -2.20 -7.61
C ALA A 71 11.70 -2.40 -9.09
N LEU A 72 10.69 -2.65 -9.94
CA LEU A 72 10.89 -2.76 -11.39
C LEU A 72 11.36 -1.44 -12.02
N LEU A 73 10.67 -0.33 -11.71
CA LEU A 73 11.03 1.00 -12.23
C LEU A 73 12.45 1.45 -11.81
N GLN A 74 12.90 1.07 -10.61
CA GLN A 74 14.27 1.31 -10.16
C GLN A 74 15.32 0.52 -10.95
N GLN A 75 14.97 -0.68 -11.43
CA GLN A 75 15.84 -1.49 -12.28
C GLN A 75 15.93 -0.91 -13.69
N ASP A 76 14.78 -0.50 -14.25
CA ASP A 76 14.70 0.07 -15.60
C ASP A 76 15.45 1.41 -15.74
N SER A 77 15.57 2.18 -14.65
CA SER A 77 16.28 3.47 -14.62
C SER A 77 17.78 3.37 -14.34
N ALA A 78 18.27 2.17 -14.00
CA ALA A 78 19.69 1.92 -13.72
C ALA A 78 20.49 1.44 -14.96
N ASP A 79 19.80 1.21 -16.09
CA ASP A 79 20.35 0.83 -17.40
C ASP A 79 20.46 2.06 -18.33
#